data_AF-A0A9E0T2W4-F1
#
_entry.id   AF-A0A9E0T2W4-F1
#
_cell.length_a   1.000
_cell.length_b   1.000
_cell.length_c   1.000
_cell.angle_alpha   90.00
_cell.angle_beta   90.00
_cell.angle_gamma   90.00
#
_symmetry.space_group_name_H-M   'P 1'
#
loop_
_entity.id
_entity.type
_entity.pdbx_description
1 polymer ?
#
loop_
_entity_poly.entity_id
_entity_poly.type
_entity_poly.pdbx_seq_one_letter_code
_entity_poly.pdbx_strand_id
1 'polypeptide(L)' 'MNEKLRAIVAATLELDPSQVTAQTSVENQPKWDSLRHMNLIFAIEDGFDVRFADEQLPQLTSVAAFERALNL' A
#
# COMPACT_ATOMS: atom_id res chain seq x y z
N MET A 1 9.20 3.29 -7.61
CA MET A 1 8.30 4.13 -6.81
C MET A 1 7.37 4.90 -7.72
N ASN A 2 6.17 4.38 -7.89
CA ASN A 2 5.09 5.08 -8.57
C ASN A 2 4.54 6.20 -7.67
N GLU A 3 4.43 7.43 -8.21
CA GLU A 3 4.02 8.63 -7.45
C GLU A 3 2.58 8.54 -6.92
N LYS A 4 1.67 7.92 -7.69
CA LYS A 4 0.28 7.75 -7.30
C LYS A 4 0.14 6.74 -6.15
N LEU A 5 0.83 5.61 -6.25
CA LEU A 5 0.88 4.63 -5.15
C LEU A 5 1.47 5.27 -3.89
N ARG A 6 2.56 6.05 -4.03
CA ARG A 6 3.18 6.77 -2.92
C ARG A 6 2.21 7.72 -2.24
N ALA A 7 1.43 8.49 -3.02
CA ALA A 7 0.44 9.42 -2.49
C ALA A 7 -0.67 8.71 -1.72
N ILE A 8 -1.20 7.60 -2.25
CA ILE A 8 -2.23 6.80 -1.57
C ILE A 8 -1.68 6.24 -0.25
N VAL A 9 -0.47 5.66 -0.27
CA VAL A 9 0.15 5.11 0.93
C VAL A 9 0.38 6.18 1.98
N ALA A 10 0.92 7.33 1.58
CA ALA A 10 1.15 8.46 2.48
C ALA A 10 -0.15 8.98 3.10
N ALA A 11 -1.21 9.13 2.30
CA ALA A 11 -2.52 9.58 2.79
C ALA A 11 -3.13 8.59 3.78
N THR A 12 -3.18 7.29 3.42
CA THR A 12 -3.82 6.27 4.27
C THR A 12 -3.04 6.02 5.56
N LEU A 13 -1.71 6.07 5.53
CA LEU A 13 -0.87 5.88 6.72
C LEU A 13 -0.57 7.17 7.48
N GLU A 14 -1.09 8.32 7.05
CA GLU A 14 -0.79 9.64 7.59
C GLU A 14 0.73 9.88 7.72
N LEU A 15 1.45 9.66 6.63
CA LEU A 15 2.88 9.86 6.51
C LEU A 15 3.16 11.04 5.57
N ASP A 16 4.33 11.65 5.77
CA ASP A 16 4.89 12.51 4.75
C ASP A 16 5.25 11.66 3.51
N PRO A 17 4.86 12.04 2.28
CA PRO A 17 5.18 11.29 1.07
C PRO A 17 6.67 11.00 0.88
N SER A 18 7.57 11.85 1.39
CA SER A 18 9.03 11.65 1.34
C SER A 18 9.52 10.46 2.20
N GLN A 19 8.73 10.03 3.19
CA GLN A 19 9.04 8.89 4.06
C GLN A 19 8.58 7.55 3.47
N VAL A 20 7.75 7.57 2.42
CA VAL A 20 7.24 6.36 1.79
C VAL A 20 8.27 5.84 0.80
N THR A 21 8.80 4.66 1.10
CA THR A 21 9.80 3.96 0.29
C THR A 21 9.28 2.58 -0.14
N ALA A 22 9.97 1.92 -1.07
CA ALA A 22 9.59 0.58 -1.49
C ALA A 22 9.66 -0.42 -0.33
N GLN A 23 10.48 -0.13 0.68
CA GLN A 23 10.68 -0.92 1.88
C GLN A 23 9.62 -0.67 2.95
N THR A 24 8.81 0.40 2.86
CA THR A 24 7.73 0.66 3.83
C THR A 24 6.79 -0.54 3.85
N SER A 25 6.58 -1.12 5.04
CA SER A 25 5.87 -2.39 5.23
C SER A 25 5.13 -2.43 6.57
N VAL A 26 4.24 -3.41 6.71
CA VAL A 26 3.55 -3.71 7.99
C VAL A 26 4.52 -3.99 9.14
N GLU A 27 5.74 -4.46 8.85
CA GLU A 27 6.74 -4.82 9.87
C GLU A 27 7.50 -3.61 10.39
N ASN A 28 7.81 -2.63 9.52
CA ASN A 28 8.66 -1.50 9.87
C ASN A 28 7.90 -0.18 10.03
N GLN A 29 6.61 -0.14 9.71
CA GLN A 29 5.78 1.04 9.83
C GLN A 29 4.71 0.85 10.92
N PRO A 30 4.89 1.37 12.15
CA PRO A 30 3.96 1.16 13.25
C PRO A 30 2.54 1.68 13.01
N LYS A 31 2.38 2.66 12.12
CA LYS A 31 1.06 3.16 11.72
C LYS A 31 0.30 2.19 10.82
N TRP A 32 0.99 1.21 10.22
CA TRP A 32 0.40 0.23 9.32
C TRP A 32 -0.12 -0.98 10.10
N ASP A 33 -1.20 -0.76 10.85
CA ASP A 33 -1.94 -1.82 11.54
C ASP A 33 -2.93 -2.55 10.61
N SER A 34 -3.68 -3.51 11.17
CA SER A 34 -4.66 -4.31 10.41
C SER A 34 -5.77 -3.47 9.77
N LEU A 35 -6.23 -2.40 10.44
CA LEU A 35 -7.28 -1.54 9.92
C LEU A 35 -6.75 -0.67 8.76
N ARG A 36 -5.57 -0.07 8.95
CA ARG A 36 -4.91 0.71 7.90
C ARG A 36 -4.50 -0.14 6.70
N HIS A 37 -4.14 -1.40 6.92
CA HIS A 37 -3.85 -2.34 5.85
C HIS A 37 -5.06 -2.58 4.95
N MET A 38 -6.25 -2.81 5.53
CA MET A 38 -7.48 -2.96 4.74
C MET A 38 -7.85 -1.66 4.02
N ASN A 39 -7.72 -0.52 4.70
CA ASN A 39 -7.96 0.78 4.06
C ASN A 39 -6.99 1.04 2.90
N LEU A 40 -5.73 0.61 3.00
CA LEU A 40 -4.76 0.70 1.91
C LEU A 40 -5.18 -0.13 0.72
N ILE A 41 -5.55 -1.39 0.94
CA ILE A 41 -6.04 -2.29 -0.11
C ILE A 41 -7.19 -1.61 -0.85
N PHE A 42 -8.23 -1.15 -0.15
CA PHE A 42 -9.38 -0.50 -0.79
C PHE A 42 -9.03 0.80 -1.51
N ALA A 43 -8.19 1.65 -0.92
CA ALA A 43 -7.78 2.90 -1.55
C ALA A 43 -6.93 2.67 -2.81
N ILE A 44 -6.12 1.60 -2.84
CA ILE A 44 -5.33 1.21 -4.00
C ILE A 44 -6.22 0.60 -5.08
N GLU A 45 -7.15 -0.29 -4.71
CA GLU A 45 -8.15 -0.85 -5.63
C GLU A 45 -8.94 0.26 -6.34
N ASP A 46 -9.52 1.19 -5.57
CA ASP A 46 -10.27 2.34 -6.10
C ASP A 46 -9.36 3.26 -6.94
N GLY A 47 -8.18 3.57 -6.42
CA GLY A 47 -7.23 4.44 -7.09
C GLY A 47 -6.77 3.89 -8.44
N PHE A 48 -6.53 2.59 -8.56
CA PHE A 48 -6.00 1.96 -9.77
C PHE A 48 -7.06 1.26 -10.63
N ASP A 49 -8.33 1.27 -10.22
CA ASP A 49 -9.43 0.54 -10.85
C ASP A 49 -9.12 -0.96 -11.00
N VAL A 50 -8.66 -1.57 -9.91
CA VAL A 50 -8.30 -2.99 -9.84
C VAL A 50 -9.04 -3.69 -8.71
N ARG A 51 -9.05 -5.02 -8.73
CA ARG A 51 -9.48 -5.86 -7.61
C ARG A 51 -8.41 -6.91 -7.33
N PHE A 52 -7.96 -6.99 -6.08
CA PHE A 52 -7.08 -8.04 -5.64
C PHE A 52 -7.92 -9.26 -5.21
N ALA A 53 -7.43 -10.46 -5.52
CA ALA A 53 -8.06 -11.67 -5.04
C ALA A 53 -7.77 -11.88 -3.55
N ASP A 54 -8.67 -12.57 -2.84
CA ASP A 54 -8.54 -12.84 -1.40
C ASP A 54 -7.22 -13.54 -1.05
N GLU A 55 -6.71 -14.41 -1.94
CA GLU A 55 -5.44 -15.12 -1.76
C GLU A 55 -4.21 -14.22 -1.89
N GLN A 56 -4.36 -13.03 -2.52
CA GLN A 56 -3.29 -12.05 -2.67
C GLN A 56 -3.18 -11.15 -1.44
N LEU A 57 -4.28 -10.86 -0.74
CA LEU A 57 -4.31 -9.88 0.36
C LEU A 57 -3.24 -10.14 1.44
N PRO A 58 -3.03 -11.39 1.92
CA PRO A 58 -2.00 -11.66 2.92
C PRO A 58 -0.56 -11.39 2.43
N GLN A 59 -0.34 -11.26 1.12
CA GLN A 59 0.97 -11.02 0.50
C GLN A 59 1.25 -9.53 0.27
N LEU A 60 0.23 -8.66 0.37
CA LEU A 60 0.33 -7.22 0.09
C LEU A 60 0.86 -6.43 1.30
N THR A 61 1.98 -6.87 1.85
CA THR A 61 2.50 -6.40 3.15
C THR A 61 3.54 -5.28 3.06
N SER A 62 3.85 -4.80 1.86
CA SER A 62 4.82 -3.71 1.62
C SER A 62 4.48 -2.92 0.37
N VAL A 63 5.03 -1.71 0.26
CA VAL A 63 4.88 -0.89 -0.95
C VAL A 63 5.42 -1.62 -2.18
N ALA A 64 6.58 -2.29 -2.07
CA ALA A 64 7.11 -3.12 -3.14
C ALA A 64 6.17 -4.29 -3.54
N ALA A 65 5.43 -4.87 -2.60
CA ALA A 65 4.45 -5.92 -2.92
C ALA A 65 3.29 -5.35 -3.75
N PHE A 66 2.79 -4.16 -3.41
CA PHE A 66 1.78 -3.47 -4.21
C PHE A 66 2.29 -3.08 -5.60
N GLU A 67 3.53 -2.58 -5.72
CA GLU A 67 4.12 -2.27 -7.04
C GLU A 67 4.14 -3.50 -7.95
N ARG A 68 4.57 -4.66 -7.42
CA ARG A 68 4.55 -5.92 -8.18
C ARG A 68 3.14 -6.35 -8.56
N ALA A 69 2.18 -6.25 -7.64
CA ALA A 69 0.79 -6.63 -7.89
C ALA A 69 0.11 -5.75 -8.96
N LEU A 70 0.53 -4.48 -9.06
CA LEU A 70 0.02 -3.50 -10.02
C LEU A 70 0.83 -3.45 -11.34
N ASN A 71 1.90 -4.24 -11.47
CA ASN A 71 2.85 -4.19 -12.59
C ASN A 71 3.45 -2.78 -12.84
N LEU A 72 3.85 -2.10 -11.75
CA LEU A 72 4.45 -0.75 -11.77
C LEU A 72 5.98 -0.76 -11.79
#